data_AF-A0A0S3EUZ7-F1
#
_entry.id   AF-A0A0S3EUZ7-F1
#
_cell.length_a   1.000
_cell.length_b   1.000
_cell.length_c   1.000
_cell.angle_alpha   90.00
_cell.angle_beta   90.00
_cell.angle_gamma   90.00
#
_symmetry.space_group_name_H-M   'P 1'
#
loop_
_entity.id
_entity.type
_entity.pdbx_description
1 polymer ?
#
loop_
_entity_poly.entity_id
_entity_poly.type
_entity_poly.pdbx_seq_one_letter_code
_entity_poly.pdbx_strand_id
1 'polypeptide(L)' 'MRRFDRANKVRPIGIVFVLMMLIGAISGNLYLLFAGMVPAGALGTFLLCEQCSRPYLHKPLRWLLTGQGDGTCVRCGHRN' A
#
# COMPACT_ATOMS: atom_id res chain seq x y z
N MET A 1 -18.47 1.37 -4.85
CA MET A 1 -17.19 2.11 -4.75
C MET A 1 -16.06 1.13 -5.05
N ARG A 2 -15.21 1.42 -6.05
CA ARG A 2 -14.14 0.49 -6.45
C ARG A 2 -13.15 0.37 -5.28
N ARG A 3 -12.58 -0.82 -5.02
CA ARG A 3 -11.59 -1.01 -3.94
C ARG A 3 -10.42 -0.02 -4.03
N PHE A 4 -10.11 0.40 -5.26
CA PHE A 4 -9.14 1.43 -5.58
C PHE A 4 -9.49 2.81 -5.00
N ASP A 5 -10.76 3.21 -4.99
CA ASP A 5 -11.21 4.46 -4.37
C ASP A 5 -11.04 4.41 -2.86
N ARG A 6 -11.36 3.26 -2.26
CA ARG A 6 -11.17 3.03 -0.82
C ARG A 6 -9.69 3.05 -0.47
N ALA A 7 -8.84 2.40 -1.26
CA ALA A 7 -7.39 2.42 -1.11
C ALA A 7 -6.83 3.85 -1.22
N ASN A 8 -7.32 4.66 -2.16
CA ASN A 8 -6.89 6.07 -2.29
C ASN A 8 -7.33 6.92 -1.10
N LYS A 9 -8.49 6.63 -0.50
CA LYS A 9 -8.98 7.32 0.71
C LYS A 9 -8.12 7.04 1.94
N VAL A 10 -7.60 5.81 2.08
CA VAL A 10 -6.72 5.41 3.20
C VAL A 10 -5.23 5.59 2.88
N ARG A 11 -4.86 5.99 1.66
CA ARG A 11 -3.48 6.29 1.25
C ARG A 11 -2.73 7.24 2.18
N PRO A 12 -3.27 8.40 2.62
CA PRO A 12 -2.54 9.29 3.52
C PRO A 12 -2.17 8.62 4.83
N ILE A 13 -3.03 7.73 5.34
CA ILE A 13 -2.74 6.93 6.54
C ILE A 13 -1.56 5.98 6.26
N GLY A 14 -1.54 5.33 5.09
CA GLY A 14 -0.42 4.48 4.67
C GLY A 14 0.90 5.23 4.57
N ILE A 15 0.90 6.46 4.06
CA ILE A 15 2.09 7.31 4.01
C ILE A 15 2.63 7.58 5.42
N VAL A 16 1.76 7.91 6.37
CA VAL A 16 2.15 8.16 7.77
C VAL A 16 2.80 6.92 8.39
N PHE A 17 2.24 5.73 8.19
CA PHE A 17 2.80 4.50 8.74
C PHE A 17 4.13 4.10 8.09
N VAL A 18 4.29 4.32 6.78
CA VAL A 18 5.58 4.15 6.09
C VAL A 18 6.62 5.12 6.65
N LEU A 19 6.22 6.37 6.94
CA LEU A 19 7.11 7.35 7.55
C LEU A 19 7.51 6.94 8.97
N MET A 20 6.56 6.49 9.80
CA MET A 20 6.85 5.95 11.14
C MET A 20 7.80 4.76 11.08
N MET A 21 7.62 3.86 10.12
CA MET A 21 8.51 2.72 9.91
C MET A 21 9.93 3.17 9.56
N LEU A 22 10.07 4.17 8.67
CA LEU A 22 11.35 4.78 8.32
C LEU A 22 12.04 5.42 9.52
N ILE A 23 11.30 6.18 10.33
CA ILE A 23 11.83 6.78 11.56
C ILE A 23 12.27 5.69 12.55
N GLY A 24 11.47 4.64 12.71
CA GLY A 24 11.83 3.48 13.55
C GLY A 24 13.10 2.78 13.07
N ALA A 25 13.25 2.60 11.76
CA ALA A 25 14.45 2.00 11.16
C ALA A 25 15.70 2.86 11.36
N ILE A 26 15.60 4.17 11.15
CA ILE A 26 16.73 5.10 11.29
C ILE A 26 17.14 5.25 12.76
N SER A 27 16.18 5.29 13.68
CA SER A 27 16.43 5.43 15.12
C SER A 27 16.81 4.12 15.82
N GLY A 28 16.76 2.97 15.13
CA GLY A 28 16.91 1.66 15.74
C GLY A 28 15.76 1.28 16.69
N ASN A 29 14.65 2.01 16.65
CA ASN A 29 13.50 1.77 17.51
C ASN A 29 12.58 0.71 16.89
N LEU A 30 12.75 -0.54 17.34
CA LEU A 30 11.95 -1.69 16.91
C LEU A 30 10.45 -1.47 17.13
N TYR A 31 10.05 -0.79 18.20
CA TYR A 31 8.63 -0.54 18.47
C TYR A 31 8.00 0.34 17.39
N LEU A 32 8.64 1.45 17.01
CA LEU A 32 8.18 2.28 15.90
C LEU A 32 8.19 1.53 14.57
N LEU A 33 9.23 0.71 14.35
CA LEU A 33 9.37 -0.07 13.12
C LEU A 33 8.21 -1.05 12.95
N PHE A 34 7.89 -1.84 13.99
CA PHE A 34 6.76 -2.77 13.96
C PHE A 34 5.41 -2.04 13.94
N ALA A 35 5.28 -0.93 14.67
CA ALA A 35 4.07 -0.11 14.66
C ALA A 35 3.76 0.48 13.28
N GLY A 36 4.77 0.79 12.47
CA GLY A 36 4.60 1.21 11.08
C GLY A 36 4.34 0.04 10.12
N MET A 37 5.01 -1.10 10.32
CA MET A 37 4.97 -2.24 9.40
C MET A 37 3.58 -2.93 9.33
N VAL A 38 2.95 -3.19 10.47
CA VAL A 38 1.65 -3.89 10.55
C VAL A 38 0.54 -3.16 9.76
N PRO A 39 0.27 -1.87 10.01
CA PRO A 39 -0.76 -1.14 9.27
C PRO A 39 -0.37 -0.87 7.82
N ALA A 40 0.91 -0.66 7.50
CA ALA A 40 1.35 -0.54 6.10
C ALA A 40 1.09 -1.84 5.31
N GLY A 41 1.35 -2.99 5.92
CA GLY A 41 1.04 -4.30 5.34
C GLY A 41 -0.46 -4.51 5.14
N ALA A 42 -1.27 -4.20 6.15
CA ALA A 42 -2.73 -4.28 6.05
C ALA A 42 -3.27 -3.37 4.93
N LEU A 43 -2.73 -2.15 4.79
CA LEU A 43 -3.13 -1.24 3.72
C LEU A 43 -2.72 -1.75 2.33
N GLY A 44 -1.58 -2.43 2.22
CA GLY A 44 -1.13 -3.08 1.00
C GLY A 44 -2.08 -4.19 0.53
N THR A 45 -2.81 -4.85 1.44
CA THR A 45 -3.77 -5.90 1.06
C THR A 45 -4.95 -5.38 0.23
N PHE A 46 -5.35 -4.11 0.39
CA PHE A 46 -6.40 -3.50 -0.44
C PHE A 46 -5.99 -3.36 -1.91
N LEU A 47 -4.69 -3.42 -2.18
CA LEU A 47 -4.13 -3.35 -3.53
C LEU A 47 -3.92 -4.74 -4.12
N LEU A 48 -4.18 -5.83 -3.40
CA LEU A 48 -4.05 -7.18 -3.93
C LEU A 48 -5.27 -7.57 -4.74
N CYS A 49 -5.03 -8.26 -5.85
CA CYS A 49 -6.07 -8.80 -6.70
C CYS A 49 -6.60 -10.13 -6.17
N GLU A 50 -7.91 -10.30 -6.29
CA GLU A 50 -8.64 -11.44 -5.73
C GLU A 50 -8.31 -12.76 -6.39
N GLN A 51 -7.98 -12.74 -7.69
CA GLN A 51 -7.71 -13.95 -8.46
C GLN A 51 -6.27 -14.43 -8.28
N CYS A 52 -5.34 -13.48 -8.32
CA CYS A 52 -3.90 -13.76 -8.45
C CYS A 52 -3.14 -13.50 -7.13
N SER A 53 -3.77 -12.87 -6.13
CA SER A 53 -3.14 -12.30 -4.92
C SER A 53 -1.91 -11.43 -5.22
N ARG A 54 -1.84 -10.89 -6.44
CA ARG A 54 -0.79 -9.98 -6.89
C ARG A 54 -1.30 -8.54 -6.88
N PRO A 55 -0.43 -7.54 -6.73
CA PRO A 55 -0.87 -6.15 -6.69
C PRO A 55 -1.59 -5.73 -7.98
N TYR A 56 -2.63 -4.92 -7.85
CA TYR A 56 -3.34 -4.17 -8.91
C TYR A 56 -2.51 -2.97 -9.44
N LEU A 57 -1.18 -3.04 -9.27
CA LEU A 57 -0.29 -1.91 -9.44
C LEU A 57 1.05 -2.36 -9.98
N HIS A 58 1.36 -1.92 -11.20
CA HIS A 58 2.67 -2.13 -11.79
C HIS A 58 3.75 -1.29 -11.09
N LYS A 59 3.38 -0.08 -10.63
CA LYS A 59 4.28 0.87 -9.97
C LYS A 59 3.72 1.28 -8.60
N PRO A 60 3.90 0.47 -7.53
CA PRO A 60 3.33 0.74 -6.20
C PRO A 60 3.83 2.06 -5.59
N LEU A 61 5.11 2.40 -5.81
CA LEU A 61 5.70 3.68 -5.39
C LEU A 61 5.01 4.88 -6.04
N ARG A 62 4.66 4.79 -7.34
CA ARG A 62 3.98 5.88 -8.05
C ARG A 62 2.60 6.13 -7.44
N TRP A 63 1.84 5.08 -7.18
CA TRP A 63 0.54 5.22 -6.53
C TRP A 63 0.63 5.78 -5.12
N LEU A 64 1.62 5.36 -4.33
CA LEU A 64 1.81 5.89 -2.98
C LEU A 64 2.02 7.42 -3.02
N LEU A 65 2.82 7.90 -3.98
CA LEU A 65 3.18 9.31 -4.11
C LEU A 65 2.09 10.15 -4.81
N THR A 66 1.58 9.71 -5.95
CA THR A 66 0.68 10.51 -6.81
C THR A 66 -0.78 10.10 -6.72
N GLY A 67 -1.10 8.94 -6.16
CA GLY A 67 -2.46 8.37 -6.16
C GLY A 67 -2.91 7.82 -7.51
N GLN A 68 -2.08 7.90 -8.54
CA GLN A 68 -2.35 7.29 -9.83
C GLN A 68 -1.93 5.82 -9.80
N GLY A 69 -2.90 4.93 -10.01
CA GLY A 69 -2.65 3.52 -10.23
C GLY A 69 -3.48 3.00 -11.39
N ASP A 70 -2.95 1.97 -12.06
CA ASP A 70 -3.51 1.44 -13.32
C ASP A 70 -4.75 0.56 -13.10
N GLY A 71 -5.10 0.26 -11.85
CA GLY A 71 -6.30 -0.52 -11.49
C GLY A 71 -6.30 -1.96 -12.01
N THR A 72 -5.15 -2.49 -12.44
CA THR A 72 -4.99 -3.74 -13.20
C THR A 72 -4.01 -4.69 -12.50
N CYS A 73 -4.39 -5.97 -12.29
CA CYS A 73 -3.46 -6.97 -11.71
C CYS A 73 -2.25 -7.10 -12.63
N VAL A 74 -1.06 -6.95 -12.07
CA VAL A 74 0.23 -7.07 -12.78
C VAL A 74 0.39 -8.44 -13.47
N ARG A 75 -0.30 -9.47 -12.98
CA ARG A 75 -0.15 -10.84 -13.44
C ARG A 75 -1.27 -11.32 -14.36
N CYS A 76 -2.53 -11.11 -13.98
CA CYS A 76 -3.68 -11.64 -14.74
C CYS A 76 -4.46 -10.56 -15.51
N GLY A 77 -4.06 -9.28 -15.44
CA GLY A 77 -4.75 -8.20 -16.15
C GLY A 77 -6.17 -7.87 -15.64
N HIS A 78 -6.61 -8.51 -14.56
CA HIS A 78 -7.91 -8.28 -13.95
C HIS A 78 -8.08 -6.81 -13.54
N ARG A 79 -9.21 -6.20 -13.90
CA ARG A 79 -9.56 -4.80 -13.58
C ARG A 79 -10.45 -4.74 -12.35
N ASN A 80 -10.16 -3.80 -11.45
CA ASN A 80 -10.84 -3.59 -10.16
C ASN A 80 -11.93 -2.49 -10.23
#